data_AF-A0A7C4Z764-F1
#
_entry.id   AF-A0A7C4Z764-F1
#
_cell.length_a   1.000
_cell.length_b   1.000
_cell.length_c   1.000
_cell.angle_alpha   90.00
_cell.angle_beta   90.00
_cell.angle_gamma   90.00
#
_symmetry.space_group_name_H-M   'P 1'
#
loop_
_entity.id
_entity.type
_entity.pdbx_description
1 polymer ?
#
loop_
_entity_poly.entity_id
_entity_poly.type
_entity_poly.pdbx_seq_one_letter_code
_entity_poly.pdbx_strand_id
1 'polypeptide(L)'
;MFRPRALSVFAVLTVGLLTYLVSTTTAQDKEDPKPQPRLKGTLPMNFRLLGLSEEQKQQIYKIQNDYDAKLAALEEQIKKVKAEERQAIDKVLTDAQRARLKEILKEKSGVGDSGSESKSSGGSGGKP
;
A
#
# COMPACT_ATOMS: atom_id res chain seq x y z
N MET A 1 36.66 29.79 3.33
CA MET A 1 35.55 30.62 3.85
C MET A 1 35.28 30.20 5.29
N PHE A 2 35.65 31.06 6.24
CA PHE A 2 35.64 30.83 7.68
C PHE A 2 34.32 31.33 8.29
N ARG A 3 33.77 30.58 9.26
CA ARG A 3 32.59 30.92 10.05
C ARG A 3 32.98 31.79 11.27
N PRO A 4 32.05 32.56 11.85
CA PRO A 4 31.62 32.16 13.21
C PRO A 4 30.14 32.39 13.55
N ARG A 5 29.69 31.60 14.54
CA ARG A 5 28.39 31.57 15.20
C ARG A 5 28.30 32.67 16.26
N ALA A 6 27.16 33.35 16.40
CA ALA A 6 26.90 34.26 17.51
C ALA A 6 26.12 33.56 18.63
N LEU A 7 26.75 33.48 19.80
CA LEU A 7 26.10 33.33 21.11
C LEU A 7 25.49 34.68 21.53
N SER A 8 24.35 34.66 22.19
CA SER A 8 23.92 35.66 23.16
C SER A 8 23.00 34.93 24.14
N VAL A 9 23.51 34.30 25.21
CA VAL A 9 23.76 34.88 26.54
C VAL A 9 22.67 35.83 27.01
N PHE A 10 21.68 35.28 27.72
CA PHE A 10 21.07 35.94 28.87
C PHE A 10 21.09 34.92 30.02
N ALA A 11 21.97 35.19 30.98
CA ALA A 11 22.00 34.55 32.29
C ALA A 11 21.35 35.56 33.26
N VAL A 12 20.57 35.19 34.27
CA VAL A 12 21.04 34.82 35.63
C VAL A 12 19.83 34.93 36.61
N LEU A 13 19.78 34.05 37.64
CA LEU A 13 19.04 34.13 38.95
C LEU A 13 17.51 33.93 38.93
N THR A 14 16.82 33.24 39.85
CA THR A 14 17.10 32.78 41.22
C THR A 14 16.11 31.66 41.60
N VAL A 15 16.58 30.72 42.42
CA VAL A 15 15.75 29.82 43.26
C VAL A 15 15.06 30.65 44.35
N GLY A 16 13.76 30.44 44.54
CA GLY A 16 13.04 30.85 45.75
C GLY A 16 11.56 31.16 45.54
N LEU A 17 10.68 30.17 45.78
CA LEU A 17 9.57 30.31 46.73
C LEU A 17 8.85 28.95 46.91
N LEU A 18 9.05 28.36 48.08
CA LEU A 18 8.12 27.43 48.70
C LEU A 18 6.73 28.10 48.79
N THR A 19 5.68 27.31 48.61
CA THR A 19 4.27 27.61 48.95
C THR A 19 3.57 28.73 48.15
N TYR A 20 2.93 28.34 47.04
CA TYR A 20 1.57 28.82 46.79
C TYR A 20 0.60 27.65 46.96
N LEU A 21 -0.37 27.88 47.82
CA LEU A 21 -1.43 26.97 48.23
C LEU A 21 -2.26 26.46 47.04
N VAL A 22 -2.68 25.20 47.19
CA VAL A 22 -4.06 24.71 46.96
C VAL A 22 -4.92 25.66 46.11
N SER A 23 -4.94 25.38 44.81
CA SER A 23 -6.11 25.70 43.97
C SER A 23 -6.79 24.37 43.66
N THR A 24 -7.90 24.17 44.36
CA THR A 24 -9.15 23.59 43.87
C THR A 24 -9.05 22.32 43.02
N THR A 25 -9.68 21.28 43.54
CA THR A 25 -10.25 20.14 42.82
C THR A 25 -11.07 20.58 41.59
N THR A 26 -10.40 20.91 40.49
CA THR A 26 -10.97 20.74 39.17
C THR A 26 -10.71 19.30 38.82
N ALA A 27 -11.78 18.50 38.89
CA ALA A 27 -11.87 17.25 38.15
C ALA A 27 -11.40 17.54 36.72
N GLN A 28 -10.12 17.30 36.46
CA GLN A 28 -9.61 17.13 35.12
C GLN A 28 -10.24 15.83 34.68
N ASP A 29 -11.39 15.97 34.05
CA ASP A 29 -11.98 15.00 33.16
C ASP A 29 -10.84 14.54 32.25
N LYS A 30 -10.23 13.43 32.64
CA LYS A 30 -9.23 12.75 31.84
C LYS A 30 -10.06 12.26 30.66
N GLU A 31 -10.01 12.99 29.55
CA GLU A 31 -10.47 12.44 28.29
C GLU A 31 -9.72 11.10 28.13
N ASP A 32 -10.44 10.01 28.40
CA ASP A 32 -9.92 8.67 28.25
C ASP A 32 -9.37 8.60 26.82
N PRO A 33 -8.10 8.19 26.63
CA PRO A 33 -7.52 8.11 25.30
C PRO A 33 -8.42 7.21 24.46
N LYS A 34 -9.08 7.81 23.46
CA LYS A 34 -10.01 7.10 22.57
C LYS A 34 -9.32 5.82 22.11
N PRO A 35 -9.96 4.65 22.27
CA PRO A 35 -9.33 3.38 21.94
C PRO A 35 -8.90 3.43 20.47
N GLN A 36 -7.59 3.35 20.25
CA GLN A 36 -7.00 3.31 18.91
C GLN A 36 -7.67 2.19 18.12
N PRO A 37 -8.14 2.44 16.89
CA PRO A 37 -8.82 1.42 16.11
C PRO A 37 -7.87 0.23 15.88
N ARG A 38 -8.31 -0.96 16.29
CA ARG A 38 -7.54 -2.19 16.12
C ARG A 38 -7.41 -2.51 14.64
N LEU A 39 -6.18 -2.71 14.18
CA LEU A 39 -5.88 -3.20 12.86
C LEU A 39 -6.38 -4.64 12.73
N LYS A 40 -6.93 -4.95 11.55
CA LYS A 40 -7.33 -6.30 11.16
C LYS A 40 -6.33 -6.81 10.12
N GLY A 41 -5.92 -8.07 10.26
CA GLY A 41 -4.96 -8.70 9.36
C GLY A 41 -4.83 -10.19 9.64
N THR A 42 -3.93 -10.84 8.92
CA THR A 42 -3.64 -12.27 9.07
C THR A 42 -2.24 -12.45 9.61
N LEU A 43 -2.10 -13.22 10.70
CA LEU A 43 -0.78 -13.57 11.20
C LEU A 43 -0.04 -14.46 10.19
N PRO A 44 1.29 -14.33 10.09
CA PRO A 44 2.10 -15.23 9.29
C PRO A 44 1.90 -16.69 9.69
N MET A 45 2.25 -17.60 8.78
CA MET A 45 2.11 -19.04 9.00
C MET A 45 2.77 -19.46 10.32
N ASN A 46 2.09 -20.29 11.10
CA ASN A 46 2.52 -20.80 12.41
C ASN A 46 2.64 -19.77 13.55
N PHE A 47 2.49 -18.45 13.32
CA PHE A 47 2.63 -17.45 14.38
C PHE A 47 1.52 -17.52 15.43
N ARG A 48 0.38 -18.12 15.08
CA ARG A 48 -0.72 -18.39 16.03
C ARG A 48 -0.32 -19.35 17.16
N LEU A 49 0.69 -20.19 16.93
CA LEU A 49 1.16 -21.19 17.89
C LEU A 49 2.11 -20.60 18.96
N LEU A 50 2.56 -19.35 18.77
CA LEU A 50 3.55 -18.71 19.65
C LEU A 50 2.93 -18.03 20.88
N GLY A 51 1.61 -18.08 21.05
CA GLY A 51 0.94 -17.45 22.19
C GLY A 51 1.07 -15.93 22.22
N LEU A 52 1.13 -15.27 21.05
CA LEU A 52 1.35 -13.83 20.94
C LEU A 52 0.29 -13.01 21.68
N SER A 53 0.73 -11.94 22.36
CA SER A 53 -0.17 -10.95 22.97
C SER A 53 -0.93 -10.17 21.90
N GLU A 54 -2.04 -9.52 22.28
CA GLU A 54 -2.79 -8.68 21.35
C GLU A 54 -1.95 -7.50 20.83
N GLU A 55 -1.11 -6.90 21.66
CA GLU A 55 -0.20 -5.82 21.28
C GLU A 55 0.80 -6.28 20.22
N GLN A 56 1.37 -7.48 20.39
CA GLN A 56 2.28 -8.07 19.40
C GLN A 56 1.56 -8.32 18.06
N LYS A 57 0.32 -8.83 18.09
CA LYS A 57 -0.48 -9.01 16.87
C LYS A 57 -0.75 -7.68 16.17
N GLN A 58 -1.11 -6.64 16.93
CA GLN A 58 -1.32 -5.30 16.37
C GLN A 58 -0.06 -4.72 15.74
N GLN A 59 1.11 -4.94 16.36
CA GLN A 59 2.40 -4.57 15.78
C GLN A 59 2.69 -5.32 14.47
N ILE A 60 2.43 -6.63 14.43
CA ILE A 60 2.59 -7.44 13.21
C ILE A 60 1.68 -6.91 12.09
N TYR A 61 0.41 -6.65 12.37
CA TYR A 61 -0.51 -6.11 11.35
C TYR A 61 -0.08 -4.73 10.84
N LYS A 62 0.44 -3.88 11.72
CA LYS A 62 1.00 -2.59 11.31
C LYS A 62 2.19 -2.79 10.37
N ILE A 63 3.13 -3.67 10.73
CA ILE A 63 4.29 -3.99 9.90
C ILE A 63 3.83 -4.50 8.53
N GLN A 64 2.90 -5.45 8.49
CA GLN A 64 2.36 -6.00 7.23
C GLN A 64 1.79 -4.89 6.34
N ASN A 65 0.89 -4.04 6.87
CA ASN A 65 0.30 -2.94 6.11
C ASN A 65 1.37 -1.96 5.56
N ASP A 66 2.36 -1.61 6.39
CA ASP A 66 3.44 -0.70 5.99
C ASP A 66 4.29 -1.29 4.85
N TYR A 67 4.49 -2.61 4.84
CA TYR A 67 5.24 -3.29 3.78
C TYR A 67 4.39 -3.59 2.55
N ASP A 68 3.12 -3.93 2.69
CA ASP A 68 2.19 -4.15 1.57
C ASP A 68 2.10 -2.90 0.70
N ALA A 69 2.00 -1.71 1.32
CA ALA A 69 2.00 -0.45 0.59
C ALA A 69 3.30 -0.22 -0.20
N LYS A 70 4.46 -0.57 0.37
CA LYS A 70 5.76 -0.45 -0.30
C LYS A 70 5.89 -1.46 -1.44
N LEU A 71 5.43 -2.69 -1.23
CA LEU A 71 5.44 -3.74 -2.24
C LEU A 71 4.57 -3.36 -3.43
N ALA A 72 3.36 -2.85 -3.19
CA ALA A 72 2.48 -2.38 -4.27
C ALA A 72 3.16 -1.30 -5.13
N ALA A 73 3.81 -0.32 -4.51
CA ALA A 73 4.56 0.71 -5.23
C ALA A 73 5.74 0.14 -6.05
N LEU A 74 6.47 -0.83 -5.50
CA LEU A 74 7.57 -1.50 -6.20
C LEU A 74 7.05 -2.35 -7.37
N GLU A 75 5.92 -3.03 -7.22
CA GLU A 75 5.29 -3.81 -8.29
C GLU A 75 4.86 -2.93 -9.47
N GLU A 76 4.35 -1.73 -9.21
CA GLU A 76 4.04 -0.76 -10.27
C GLU A 76 5.30 -0.33 -11.03
N GLN A 77 6.41 -0.08 -10.32
CA GLN A 77 7.69 0.24 -10.97
C GLN A 77 8.20 -0.93 -11.81
N ILE A 78 8.11 -2.16 -11.31
CA ILE A 78 8.48 -3.36 -12.07
C ILE A 78 7.61 -3.50 -13.32
N LYS A 79 6.29 -3.27 -13.22
CA LYS A 79 5.38 -3.31 -14.38
C LYS A 79 5.78 -2.28 -15.42
N LYS A 80 6.11 -1.06 -15.01
CA LYS A 80 6.55 0.02 -15.90
C LYS A 80 7.83 -0.36 -16.64
N VAL A 81 8.86 -0.81 -15.92
CA VAL A 81 10.15 -1.21 -16.53
C VAL A 81 9.97 -2.39 -17.49
N LYS A 82 9.15 -3.40 -17.14
CA LYS A 82 8.83 -4.50 -18.04
C LYS A 82 8.10 -4.04 -19.31
N ALA A 83 7.24 -3.03 -19.21
CA ALA A 83 6.57 -2.46 -20.38
C ALA A 83 7.55 -1.70 -21.29
N GLU A 84 8.45 -0.92 -20.69
CA GLU A 84 9.52 -0.21 -21.41
C GLU A 84 10.48 -1.18 -22.10
N GLU A 85 10.90 -2.25 -21.41
CA GLU A 85 11.71 -3.34 -21.98
C GLU A 85 11.03 -3.95 -23.21
N ARG A 86 9.75 -4.33 -23.10
CA ARG A 86 8.99 -4.89 -24.22
C ARG A 86 8.90 -3.92 -25.40
N GLN A 87 8.65 -2.64 -25.14
CA GLN A 87 8.62 -1.61 -26.18
C GLN A 87 9.99 -1.44 -26.84
N ALA A 88 11.09 -1.51 -26.07
CA ALA A 88 12.45 -1.43 -26.61
C ALA A 88 12.75 -2.64 -27.51
N ILE A 89 12.33 -3.84 -27.10
CA ILE A 89 12.44 -5.06 -27.92
C ILE A 89 11.61 -4.92 -29.21
N ASP A 90 10.36 -4.44 -29.14
CA ASP A 90 9.50 -4.27 -30.32
C ASP A 90 10.07 -3.26 -31.34
N LYS A 91 10.81 -2.26 -30.86
CA LYS A 91 11.45 -1.24 -31.70
C LYS A 91 12.60 -1.80 -32.54
N VAL A 92 13.26 -2.88 -32.12
CA VAL A 92 14.35 -3.46 -32.91
C VAL A 92 13.86 -4.35 -34.05
N LEU A 93 12.56 -4.69 -34.07
CA LEU A 93 11.96 -5.50 -35.12
C LEU A 93 11.75 -4.68 -36.42
N THR A 94 11.72 -5.37 -37.55
CA THR A 94 11.22 -4.79 -38.81
C THR A 94 9.70 -4.79 -38.85
N ASP A 95 9.09 -4.01 -39.75
CA ASP A 95 7.64 -3.98 -39.93
C ASP A 95 7.07 -5.37 -40.28
N ALA A 96 7.77 -6.11 -41.15
CA ALA A 96 7.40 -7.47 -41.53
C ALA A 96 7.46 -8.43 -40.31
N GLN A 97 8.48 -8.31 -39.47
CA GLN A 97 8.62 -9.11 -38.24
C GLN A 97 7.52 -8.80 -37.22
N ARG A 98 7.19 -7.51 -37.02
CA ARG A 98 6.08 -7.09 -36.14
C ARG A 98 4.73 -7.62 -36.65
N ALA A 99 4.48 -7.54 -37.95
CA ALA A 99 3.25 -8.07 -38.54
C ALA A 99 3.15 -9.58 -38.31
N ARG A 100 4.23 -10.33 -38.56
CA ARG A 100 4.25 -11.78 -38.32
C ARG A 100 4.07 -12.13 -36.84
N LEU A 101 4.67 -11.36 -35.92
CA LEU A 101 4.50 -11.56 -34.48
C LEU A 101 3.04 -11.38 -34.04
N LYS A 102 2.32 -10.37 -34.58
CA LYS A 102 0.89 -10.15 -34.29
C LYS A 102 0.02 -11.33 -34.72
N GLU A 103 0.26 -11.90 -35.91
CA GLU A 103 -0.46 -13.08 -36.38
C GLU A 103 -0.24 -14.30 -35.46
N ILE A 104 1.01 -14.55 -35.06
CA ILE A 104 1.35 -15.65 -34.12
C ILE A 104 0.65 -15.46 -32.78
N LEU A 105 0.60 -14.24 -32.25
CA LEU A 105 -0.07 -13.94 -30.98
C LEU A 105 -1.60 -14.14 -31.09
N LYS A 106 -2.20 -13.75 -32.22
CA LYS A 106 -3.63 -13.97 -32.49
C LYS A 106 -3.97 -15.46 -32.53
N GLU A 107 -3.20 -16.25 -33.28
CA GLU A 107 -3.35 -17.71 -33.36
C GLU A 107 -3.24 -18.38 -31.98
N LYS A 108 -2.24 -17.98 -31.18
CA LYS A 108 -2.04 -18.52 -29.82
C LYS A 108 -3.12 -18.12 -28.83
N SER A 109 -3.75 -16.96 -29.01
CA SER A 109 -4.80 -16.46 -28.12
C SER A 109 -6.15 -17.17 -28.29
N GLY A 110 -6.28 -18.09 -29.27
CA GLY A 110 -7.53 -18.81 -29.53
C GLY A 110 -8.64 -17.94 -30.13
N VAL A 111 -8.40 -16.64 -30.31
CA VAL A 111 -9.28 -15.72 -31.04
C VAL A 111 -8.99 -15.85 -32.54
N GLY A 112 -9.20 -17.06 -33.04
CA GLY A 112 -9.45 -17.28 -34.45
C GLY A 112 -10.77 -16.61 -34.80
N ASP A 113 -10.77 -15.85 -35.89
CA ASP A 113 -11.90 -15.19 -36.51
C ASP A 113 -13.07 -16.16 -36.73
N SER A 114 -13.94 -16.34 -35.73
CA SER A 114 -15.28 -16.88 -35.94
C SER A 114 -16.12 -15.72 -36.47
N GLY A 115 -16.22 -15.68 -37.80
CA GLY A 115 -17.12 -14.79 -38.51
C GLY A 115 -18.48 -14.72 -37.82
N SER A 116 -18.92 -13.49 -37.58
CA SER A 116 -20.26 -13.15 -37.12
C SER A 116 -21.29 -13.70 -38.10
N GLU A 117 -21.78 -14.91 -37.88
CA GLU A 117 -23.00 -15.41 -38.49
C GLU A 117 -24.12 -15.34 -37.44
N SER A 118 -24.87 -14.24 -37.52
CA SER A 118 -26.15 -14.07 -36.84
C SER A 118 -27.11 -15.19 -37.28
N LYS A 119 -27.34 -16.18 -36.42
CA LYS A 119 -28.57 -16.97 -36.45
C LYS A 119 -29.34 -16.82 -35.17
N SER A 120 -30.31 -15.93 -35.27
CA SER A 120 -31.63 -16.04 -34.65
C SER A 120 -32.17 -17.48 -34.71
N SER A 121 -32.32 -18.11 -33.55
CA SER A 121 -33.41 -19.04 -33.21
C SER A 121 -33.41 -19.12 -31.67
N GLY A 122 -34.49 -18.82 -30.96
CA GLY A 122 -35.80 -19.43 -31.08
C GLY A 122 -36.05 -20.30 -29.84
N GLY A 123 -35.93 -19.72 -28.64
CA GLY A 123 -36.17 -20.40 -27.36
C GLY A 123 -37.59 -20.17 -26.86
N SER A 124 -38.56 -20.83 -27.50
CA SER A 124 -39.94 -20.97 -27.03
C SER A 124 -40.08 -22.29 -26.28
N GLY A 125 -40.81 -22.26 -25.17
CA GLY A 125 -41.24 -23.43 -24.40
C GLY A 125 -40.55 -23.45 -23.03
N GLY A 126 -41.24 -23.27 -21.92
CA GLY A 126 -42.62 -23.61 -21.65
C GLY A 126 -42.61 -24.32 -20.30
N LYS A 127 -43.12 -23.60 -19.31
CA LYS A 127 -43.52 -24.01 -17.95
C LYS A 127 -44.46 -25.24 -17.97
N PRO A 128 -44.85 -25.87 -16.84
CA PRO A 128 -45.20 -25.29 -15.53
C PRO A 128 -44.13 -25.36 -14.43
#